data_AF-A0AAW8Q7V6-F1
#
_entry.id   AF-A0AAW8Q7V6-F1
#
_cell.length_a   1.000
_cell.length_b   1.000
_cell.length_c   1.000
_cell.angle_alpha   90.00
_cell.angle_beta   90.00
_cell.angle_gamma   90.00
#
_symmetry.space_group_name_H-M   'P 1'
#
loop_
_entity.id
_entity.type
_entity.pdbx_description
1 polymer ?
#
loop_
_entity_poly.entity_id
_entity_poly.type
_entity_poly.pdbx_seq_one_letter_code
_entity_poly.pdbx_strand_id
1 'polypeptide(L)'
;MKQNIIQDFRRSSSFSDSEVKLFQQLAKSTLKYSTGIFVDETHGTTSNVEYISIRGVKERCEISDLLIVTVDPSSQYARATFWQAKKETKPQWIKNVGSQNISDGCFDFKCQFNQWELLSCRPDIAGVGAFSPPKTLLSSSHSPSIGSYGVFYESGSNLEVNYSVAEFITCTSLPKVNSRVTKAQPRMAINNKYAKYSIGFEEKIVCKNLDSFIGALLNFEIGVVLNKSKQEDIWLLKYVKAQVKASKNVIYGNDDITIDQLLPDIPDIPDNEFQEYDDSYASGGISILIVSARP
;
A
#
# COMPACT_ATOMS: atom_id res chain seq x y z
N MET A 1 -13.98 8.81 16.01
CA MET A 1 -13.48 8.54 14.66
C MET A 1 -13.00 7.09 14.50
N LYS A 2 -11.80 6.71 14.97
CA LYS A 2 -11.22 5.35 14.80
C LYS A 2 -12.20 4.19 15.06
N GLN A 3 -12.87 4.17 16.21
CA GLN A 3 -13.80 3.07 16.54
C GLN A 3 -15.00 2.99 15.59
N ASN A 4 -15.47 4.12 15.07
CA ASN A 4 -16.58 4.13 14.11
C ASN A 4 -16.16 3.53 12.77
N ILE A 5 -14.94 3.84 12.29
CA ILE A 5 -14.36 3.25 11.07
C ILE A 5 -14.28 1.73 11.22
N ILE A 6 -13.72 1.26 12.34
CA ILE A 6 -13.55 -0.17 12.63
C ILE A 6 -14.90 -0.90 12.64
N GLN A 7 -15.89 -0.35 13.34
CA GLN A 7 -17.21 -0.96 13.44
C GLN A 7 -17.95 -0.95 12.11
N ASP A 8 -17.86 0.13 11.34
CA ASP A 8 -18.49 0.25 10.03
C ASP A 8 -17.88 -0.71 9.01
N PHE A 9 -16.54 -0.84 8.99
CA PHE A 9 -15.84 -1.82 8.17
C PHE A 9 -16.28 -3.25 8.50
N ARG A 10 -16.30 -3.61 9.78
CA ARG A 10 -16.70 -4.96 10.22
C ARG A 10 -18.17 -5.28 9.93
N ARG A 11 -19.05 -4.27 9.88
CA ARG A 11 -20.47 -4.44 9.51
C ARG A 11 -20.67 -4.55 8.00
N SER A 12 -19.86 -3.85 7.21
CA SER A 12 -20.00 -3.76 5.76
C SER A 12 -19.22 -4.83 5.00
N SER A 13 -18.33 -5.56 5.67
CA SER A 13 -17.40 -6.51 5.06
C SER A 13 -17.67 -7.94 5.50
N SER A 14 -17.47 -8.88 4.59
CA SER A 14 -17.50 -10.31 4.87
C SER A 14 -16.18 -10.94 4.45
N PHE A 15 -15.71 -11.95 5.18
CA PHE A 15 -14.50 -12.67 4.76
C PHE A 15 -14.64 -13.40 3.42
N SER A 16 -15.88 -13.62 2.95
CA SER A 16 -16.17 -14.11 1.61
C SER A 16 -15.79 -13.12 0.50
N ASP A 17 -15.64 -11.83 0.82
CA ASP A 17 -15.30 -10.79 -0.14
C ASP A 17 -13.88 -10.96 -0.70
N SER A 18 -13.63 -10.45 -1.91
CA SER A 18 -12.29 -10.45 -2.52
C SER A 18 -11.35 -9.48 -1.80
N GLU A 19 -10.04 -9.64 -1.99
CA GLU A 19 -9.01 -8.74 -1.41
C GLU A 19 -9.27 -7.27 -1.77
N VAL A 20 -9.59 -7.02 -3.05
CA VAL A 20 -9.94 -5.70 -3.57
C VAL A 20 -11.22 -5.16 -2.92
N LYS A 21 -12.27 -5.98 -2.81
CA LYS A 21 -13.54 -5.55 -2.21
C LYS A 21 -13.40 -5.23 -0.73
N LEU A 22 -12.62 -6.03 0.01
CA LEU A 22 -12.30 -5.77 1.41
C LEU A 22 -11.59 -4.43 1.57
N PHE A 23 -10.63 -4.12 0.70
CA PHE A 23 -10.03 -2.79 0.74
C PHE A 23 -11.01 -1.68 0.39
N GLN A 24 -11.81 -1.81 -0.67
CA GLN A 24 -12.79 -0.79 -1.05
C GLN A 24 -13.75 -0.50 0.11
N GLN A 25 -14.19 -1.53 0.85
CA GLN A 25 -14.99 -1.37 2.06
C GLN A 25 -14.20 -0.63 3.15
N LEU A 26 -12.93 -0.97 3.37
CA LEU A 26 -12.06 -0.29 4.33
C LEU A 26 -11.87 1.20 3.99
N ALA A 27 -11.62 1.52 2.72
CA ALA A 27 -11.49 2.89 2.22
C ALA A 27 -12.79 3.67 2.43
N LYS A 28 -13.93 3.11 2.01
CA LYS A 28 -15.26 3.71 2.21
C LYS A 28 -15.58 3.96 3.68
N SER A 29 -15.35 2.97 4.54
CA SER A 29 -15.54 3.12 5.99
C SER A 29 -14.59 4.16 6.60
N THR A 30 -13.37 4.29 6.08
CA THR A 30 -12.43 5.34 6.52
C THR A 30 -12.97 6.72 6.16
N LEU A 31 -13.27 6.95 4.87
CA LEU A 31 -13.76 8.23 4.36
C LEU A 31 -15.10 8.68 4.95
N LYS A 32 -15.96 7.73 5.33
CA LYS A 32 -17.21 8.04 6.03
C LYS A 32 -17.00 8.74 7.38
N TYR A 33 -15.82 8.64 7.98
CA TYR A 33 -15.53 9.27 9.27
C TYR A 33 -14.27 10.15 9.26
N SER A 34 -13.60 10.33 8.13
CA SER A 34 -12.40 11.15 8.00
C SER A 34 -12.44 12.00 6.73
N THR A 35 -11.60 13.02 6.69
CA THR A 35 -11.33 13.80 5.49
C THR A 35 -10.41 13.00 4.56
N GLY A 36 -10.74 12.94 3.27
CA GLY A 36 -9.94 12.18 2.31
C GLY A 36 -10.64 11.98 0.98
N ILE A 37 -9.97 11.26 0.09
CA ILE A 37 -10.41 10.96 -1.27
C ILE A 37 -10.07 9.50 -1.57
N PHE A 38 -10.97 8.78 -2.22
CA PHE A 38 -10.71 7.43 -2.72
C PHE A 38 -11.02 7.37 -4.21
N VAL A 39 -10.04 6.95 -5.00
CA VAL A 39 -10.16 6.70 -6.44
C VAL A 39 -10.28 5.19 -6.65
N ASP A 40 -11.44 4.75 -7.13
CA ASP A 40 -11.74 3.34 -7.39
C ASP A 40 -11.48 2.98 -8.86
N GLU A 41 -10.26 2.53 -9.15
CA GLU A 41 -9.85 2.09 -10.48
C GLU A 41 -10.30 0.63 -10.72
N THR A 42 -11.60 0.43 -10.85
CA THR A 42 -12.22 -0.89 -11.09
C THR A 42 -12.21 -1.32 -12.56
N HIS A 43 -11.81 -0.43 -13.49
CA HIS A 43 -12.03 -0.60 -14.94
C HIS A 43 -10.85 -0.22 -15.86
N GLY A 44 -9.63 -0.08 -15.33
CA GLY A 44 -8.46 0.42 -16.08
C GLY A 44 -7.43 -0.64 -16.49
N THR A 45 -6.52 -0.26 -17.40
CA THR A 45 -5.28 -1.03 -17.65
C THR A 45 -4.47 -1.12 -16.36
N THR A 46 -3.92 -2.31 -16.07
CA THR A 46 -3.18 -2.57 -14.83
C THR A 46 -1.87 -1.78 -14.80
N SER A 47 -1.55 -1.17 -13.65
CA SER A 47 -0.31 -0.42 -13.40
C SER A 47 0.89 -1.37 -13.26
N ASN A 48 1.18 -2.08 -14.34
CA ASN A 48 2.21 -3.09 -14.40
C ASN A 48 3.59 -2.47 -14.54
N VAL A 49 4.56 -3.16 -13.96
CA VAL A 49 5.97 -2.87 -14.09
C VAL A 49 6.72 -4.13 -14.48
N GLU A 50 7.87 -3.93 -15.12
CA GLU A 50 8.86 -4.95 -15.41
C GLU A 50 10.15 -4.68 -14.64
N TYR A 51 10.80 -5.72 -14.16
CA TYR A 51 12.09 -5.59 -13.47
C TYR A 51 12.92 -6.88 -13.61
N ILE A 52 14.19 -6.81 -13.22
CA ILE A 52 15.06 -7.98 -13.15
C ILE A 52 15.03 -8.55 -11.74
N SER A 53 14.48 -9.75 -11.59
CA SER A 53 14.42 -10.52 -10.34
C SER A 53 15.82 -10.79 -9.78
N ILE A 54 15.94 -11.05 -8.47
CA ILE A 54 17.18 -11.52 -7.82
C ILE A 54 17.67 -12.86 -8.40
N ARG A 55 16.82 -13.54 -9.17
CA ARG A 55 17.16 -14.75 -9.93
C ARG A 55 17.70 -14.48 -11.33
N GLY A 56 17.86 -13.21 -11.72
CA GLY A 56 18.36 -12.80 -13.03
C GLY A 56 17.34 -12.95 -14.17
N VAL A 57 16.06 -13.16 -13.87
CA VAL A 57 14.99 -13.28 -14.87
C VAL A 57 14.15 -12.00 -14.91
N LYS A 58 13.66 -11.65 -16.11
CA LYS A 58 12.72 -10.55 -16.28
C LYS A 58 11.34 -10.97 -15.76
N GLU A 59 10.83 -10.23 -14.79
CA GLU A 59 9.51 -10.42 -14.21
C GLU A 59 8.59 -9.28 -14.62
N ARG A 60 7.28 -9.56 -14.64
CA ARG A 60 6.22 -8.56 -14.85
C ARG A 60 5.11 -8.78 -13.84
N CYS A 61 4.72 -7.76 -13.12
CA CYS A 61 3.57 -7.76 -12.22
C CYS A 61 3.01 -6.36 -12.06
N GLU A 62 1.85 -6.25 -11.41
CA GLU A 62 1.32 -4.97 -10.97
C GLU A 62 2.22 -4.36 -9.89
N ILE A 63 2.36 -3.03 -9.87
CA ILE A 63 3.19 -2.38 -8.84
C ILE A 63 2.63 -2.60 -7.44
N SER A 64 1.31 -2.51 -7.31
CA SER A 64 0.52 -2.85 -6.12
C SER A 64 -0.95 -2.80 -6.47
N ASP A 65 -1.79 -3.50 -5.70
CA ASP A 65 -3.25 -3.33 -5.82
C ASP A 65 -3.67 -1.86 -5.55
N LEU A 66 -2.98 -1.18 -4.62
CA LEU A 66 -3.41 0.11 -4.10
C LEU A 66 -2.25 1.05 -3.75
N LEU A 67 -2.50 2.35 -3.84
CA LEU A 67 -1.63 3.40 -3.33
C LEU A 67 -2.33 4.09 -2.15
N ILE A 68 -1.73 4.03 -0.96
CA ILE A 68 -2.19 4.79 0.20
C ILE A 68 -1.33 6.05 0.29
N VAL A 69 -1.99 7.21 0.35
CA VAL A 69 -1.37 8.50 0.63
C VAL A 69 -1.98 9.03 1.92
N THR A 70 -1.14 9.32 2.91
CA THR A 70 -1.58 10.10 4.08
C THR A 70 -1.03 11.50 3.96
N VAL A 71 -1.81 12.50 4.39
CA VAL A 71 -1.36 13.90 4.37
C VAL A 71 -1.53 14.49 5.75
N ASP A 72 -0.51 15.16 6.26
CA ASP A 72 -0.64 16.04 7.41
C ASP A 72 -0.93 17.47 6.88
N PRO A 73 -2.17 17.97 7.01
CA PRO A 73 -2.54 19.27 6.49
C PRO A 73 -1.83 20.42 7.22
N SER A 74 -1.39 20.20 8.47
CA SER A 74 -0.73 21.24 9.28
C SER A 74 0.70 21.50 8.84
N SER A 75 1.44 20.43 8.51
CA SER A 75 2.84 20.52 8.07
C SER A 75 3.01 20.50 6.56
N GLN A 76 1.92 20.26 5.80
CA GLN A 76 1.95 20.12 4.34
C GLN A 76 2.92 19.01 3.88
N TYR A 77 3.06 17.96 4.69
CA TYR A 77 3.77 16.75 4.34
C TYR A 77 2.81 15.65 3.93
N ALA A 78 3.24 14.83 2.98
CA ALA A 78 2.55 13.62 2.59
C ALA A 78 3.43 12.40 2.85
N ARG A 79 2.81 11.26 3.13
CA ARG A 79 3.44 9.95 3.07
C ARG A 79 2.75 9.08 2.06
N ALA A 80 3.48 8.15 1.47
CA ALA A 80 2.91 7.19 0.55
C ALA A 80 3.43 5.76 0.76
N THR A 81 2.59 4.78 0.40
CA THR A 81 2.99 3.38 0.28
C THR A 81 2.19 2.68 -0.81
N PHE A 82 2.89 1.94 -1.66
CA PHE A 82 2.32 0.94 -2.55
C PHE A 82 1.95 -0.28 -1.71
N TRP A 83 0.66 -0.50 -1.53
CA TRP A 83 0.09 -1.48 -0.62
C TRP A 83 -0.51 -2.65 -1.40
N GLN A 84 0.02 -3.84 -1.16
CA GLN A 84 -0.53 -5.07 -1.73
C GLN A 84 -1.55 -5.68 -0.76
N ALA A 85 -2.79 -5.82 -1.22
CA ALA A 85 -3.87 -6.47 -0.50
C ALA A 85 -3.68 -7.98 -0.54
N LYS A 86 -3.84 -8.67 0.59
CA LYS A 86 -3.84 -10.13 0.69
C LYS A 86 -4.92 -10.60 1.65
N LYS A 87 -5.34 -11.85 1.51
CA LYS A 87 -6.28 -12.50 2.43
C LYS A 87 -5.76 -13.86 2.88
N GLU A 88 -5.87 -14.16 4.17
CA GLU A 88 -5.48 -15.46 4.72
C GLU A 88 -6.56 -16.00 5.69
N THR A 89 -7.04 -17.21 5.39
CA THR A 89 -8.18 -17.83 6.10
C THR A 89 -7.75 -18.58 7.34
N LYS A 90 -6.55 -19.18 7.32
CA LYS A 90 -6.03 -19.98 8.44
C LYS A 90 -4.58 -19.62 8.66
N PRO A 91 -4.31 -18.38 9.10
CA PRO A 91 -2.94 -17.99 9.34
C PRO A 91 -2.47 -18.79 10.56
N GLN A 92 -1.29 -19.43 10.47
CA GLN A 92 -0.87 -20.46 11.44
C GLN A 92 -0.76 -19.92 12.87
N TRP A 93 -0.58 -18.60 13.02
CA TRP A 93 -0.47 -17.90 14.30
C TRP A 93 -1.76 -17.90 15.15
N ILE A 94 -2.97 -17.90 14.56
CA ILE A 94 -4.22 -17.77 15.36
C ILE A 94 -4.48 -19.00 16.22
N LYS A 95 -3.97 -20.17 15.82
CA LYS A 95 -4.06 -21.41 16.63
C LYS A 95 -3.24 -21.34 17.93
N ASN A 96 -2.27 -20.43 18.01
CA ASN A 96 -1.27 -20.37 19.06
C ASN A 96 -1.51 -19.23 20.08
N VAL A 97 -2.50 -18.37 19.84
CA VAL A 97 -2.84 -17.24 20.74
C VAL A 97 -3.51 -17.71 22.05
N GLY A 98 -3.98 -18.97 22.10
CA GLY A 98 -4.65 -19.56 23.27
C GLY A 98 -3.73 -20.27 24.28
N SER A 99 -2.45 -20.49 23.99
CA SER A 99 -1.53 -21.15 24.90
C SER A 99 -0.54 -20.14 25.48
N GLN A 100 -0.51 -20.03 26.81
CA GLN A 100 0.32 -19.07 27.56
C GLN A 100 1.85 -19.29 27.43
N ASN A 101 2.32 -20.09 26.47
CA ASN A 101 3.72 -20.51 26.34
C ASN A 101 4.28 -20.44 24.91
N ILE A 102 3.75 -19.58 24.04
CA ILE A 102 4.30 -19.39 22.69
C ILE A 102 4.88 -17.98 22.58
N SER A 103 6.21 -17.93 22.50
CA SER A 103 6.99 -16.77 22.05
C SER A 103 6.36 -16.18 20.78
N ASP A 104 5.91 -14.92 20.85
CA ASP A 104 5.62 -14.00 19.74
C ASP A 104 5.48 -14.66 18.35
N GLY A 105 4.33 -15.31 18.12
CA GLY A 105 4.09 -16.10 16.90
C GLY A 105 4.17 -15.27 15.61
N CYS A 106 4.92 -15.76 14.62
CA CYS A 106 5.03 -15.14 13.30
C CYS A 106 3.70 -15.27 12.52
N PHE A 107 3.13 -14.16 12.08
CA PHE A 107 1.99 -14.16 11.16
C PHE A 107 2.47 -14.64 9.78
N ASP A 108 1.77 -15.58 9.16
CA ASP A 108 2.13 -16.07 7.83
C ASP A 108 0.96 -16.02 6.84
N PHE A 109 1.26 -15.83 5.56
CA PHE A 109 0.28 -15.73 4.49
C PHE A 109 0.89 -16.16 3.16
N LYS A 110 0.04 -16.47 2.17
CA LYS A 110 0.51 -16.74 0.80
C LYS A 110 0.58 -15.45 -0.01
N CYS A 111 1.66 -15.30 -0.77
CA CYS A 111 1.80 -14.19 -1.71
C CYS A 111 2.56 -14.64 -2.97
N GLN A 112 2.31 -14.01 -4.11
CA GLN A 112 3.11 -14.21 -5.30
C GLN A 112 4.56 -13.75 -5.05
N PHE A 113 5.52 -14.60 -5.41
CA PHE A 113 6.94 -14.31 -5.13
C PHE A 113 7.42 -13.02 -5.80
N ASN A 114 7.09 -12.81 -7.07
CA ASN A 114 7.48 -11.61 -7.82
C ASN A 114 6.85 -10.33 -7.23
N GLN A 115 5.63 -10.40 -6.67
CA GLN A 115 5.05 -9.25 -6.00
C GLN A 115 5.81 -8.89 -4.72
N TRP A 116 6.16 -9.90 -3.92
CA TRP A 116 6.95 -9.70 -2.70
C TRP A 116 8.34 -9.21 -3.01
N GLU A 117 9.01 -9.80 -4.00
CA GLU A 117 10.33 -9.37 -4.44
C GLU A 117 10.32 -7.90 -4.91
N LEU A 118 9.30 -7.49 -5.69
CA LEU A 118 9.17 -6.11 -6.13
C LEU A 118 9.12 -5.12 -4.96
N LEU A 119 8.22 -5.34 -3.99
CA LEU A 119 8.00 -4.40 -2.88
C LEU A 119 9.05 -4.51 -1.78
N SER A 120 9.64 -5.70 -1.58
CA SER A 120 10.63 -5.97 -0.54
C SER A 120 12.04 -5.58 -0.99
N CYS A 121 12.46 -5.97 -2.19
CA CYS A 121 13.80 -5.69 -2.71
C CYS A 121 13.90 -4.36 -3.44
N ARG A 122 12.76 -3.77 -3.85
CA ARG A 122 12.67 -2.45 -4.51
C ARG A 122 13.67 -2.30 -5.67
N PRO A 123 13.68 -3.23 -6.64
CA PRO A 123 14.57 -3.13 -7.80
C PRO A 123 14.19 -1.91 -8.66
N ASP A 124 15.09 -1.53 -9.56
CA ASP A 124 14.73 -0.62 -10.65
C ASP A 124 13.63 -1.24 -11.52
N ILE A 125 12.65 -0.42 -11.88
CA ILE A 125 11.46 -0.83 -12.62
C ILE A 125 11.38 -0.16 -13.99
N ALA A 126 10.62 -0.75 -14.90
CA ALA A 126 10.17 -0.13 -16.14
C ALA A 126 8.64 -0.20 -16.20
N GLY A 127 8.01 0.92 -16.54
CA GLY A 127 6.58 0.99 -16.77
C GLY A 127 6.10 0.13 -17.94
N VAL A 128 4.84 -0.29 -17.90
CA VAL A 128 4.20 -1.02 -18.99
C VAL A 128 2.91 -0.32 -19.43
N GLY A 129 2.78 -0.10 -20.74
CA GLY A 129 1.62 0.56 -21.31
C GLY A 129 1.60 2.05 -20.94
N ALA A 130 0.45 2.54 -20.49
CA ALA A 130 0.31 3.93 -20.06
C ALA A 130 1.00 4.19 -18.70
N PHE A 131 1.20 3.18 -17.85
CA PHE A 131 1.87 3.40 -16.57
C PHE A 131 3.38 3.53 -16.77
N SER A 132 3.90 4.77 -16.70
CA SER A 132 5.31 5.10 -16.95
C SER A 132 5.99 5.78 -15.75
N PRO A 133 6.24 5.05 -14.65
CA PRO A 133 6.95 5.58 -13.49
C PRO A 133 8.44 5.80 -13.76
N PRO A 134 9.11 6.68 -12.98
CA PRO A 134 10.56 6.76 -12.94
C PRO A 134 11.16 5.39 -12.61
N LYS A 135 12.27 5.06 -13.27
CA LYS A 135 12.96 3.77 -13.09
C LYS A 135 13.27 3.46 -11.63
N THR A 136 13.60 4.51 -10.89
CA THR A 136 14.05 4.47 -9.50
C THR A 136 12.93 4.76 -8.49
N LEU A 137 11.65 4.76 -8.90
CA LEU A 137 10.51 5.12 -8.04
C LEU A 137 10.51 4.38 -6.69
N LEU A 138 10.80 3.07 -6.70
CA LEU A 138 10.89 2.28 -5.47
C LEU A 138 12.31 2.29 -4.87
N SER A 139 13.34 2.14 -5.70
CA SER A 139 14.74 1.94 -5.28
C SER A 139 15.36 3.19 -4.63
N SER A 140 14.92 4.38 -5.04
CA SER A 140 15.39 5.67 -4.50
C SER A 140 14.69 6.10 -3.21
N SER A 141 13.66 5.37 -2.75
CA SER A 141 12.97 5.70 -1.50
C SER A 141 13.90 5.56 -0.31
N HIS A 142 13.96 6.58 0.54
CA HIS A 142 14.81 6.59 1.73
C HIS A 142 14.30 5.65 2.84
N SER A 143 13.03 5.22 2.77
CA SER A 143 12.45 4.24 3.69
C SER A 143 11.86 3.04 2.94
N PRO A 144 11.98 1.82 3.49
CA PRO A 144 11.30 0.64 2.95
C PRO A 144 9.76 0.74 3.01
N SER A 145 9.20 1.66 3.81
CA SER A 145 7.76 1.85 3.95
C SER A 145 7.06 2.26 2.66
N ILE A 146 7.78 2.61 1.59
CA ILE A 146 7.21 2.81 0.24
C ILE A 146 6.51 1.55 -0.29
N GLY A 147 6.88 0.36 0.16
CA GLY A 147 6.26 -0.91 -0.21
C GLY A 147 5.73 -1.64 1.01
N SER A 148 4.45 -2.02 1.00
CA SER A 148 3.81 -2.67 2.15
C SER A 148 2.76 -3.69 1.74
N TYR A 149 2.34 -4.48 2.73
CA TYR A 149 1.28 -5.47 2.62
C TYR A 149 0.21 -5.19 3.64
N GLY A 150 -1.04 -5.42 3.24
CA GLY A 150 -2.14 -5.60 4.16
C GLY A 150 -2.76 -6.96 4.00
N VAL A 151 -2.74 -7.75 5.07
CA VAL A 151 -3.29 -9.10 5.05
C VAL A 151 -4.56 -9.13 5.89
N PHE A 152 -5.70 -9.29 5.23
CA PHE A 152 -6.99 -9.50 5.87
C PHE A 152 -7.09 -10.93 6.43
N TYR A 153 -7.58 -11.06 7.65
CA TYR A 153 -7.72 -12.35 8.33
C TYR A 153 -8.91 -12.36 9.30
N GLU A 154 -9.41 -13.55 9.63
CA GLU A 154 -10.46 -13.72 10.63
C GLU A 154 -9.87 -13.93 12.03
N SER A 155 -10.30 -13.13 13.00
CA SER A 155 -9.97 -13.29 14.43
C SER A 155 -11.23 -13.50 15.24
N GLY A 156 -11.57 -14.76 15.51
CA GLY A 156 -12.89 -15.11 16.04
C GLY A 156 -13.98 -14.78 15.02
N SER A 157 -14.94 -13.94 15.39
CA SER A 157 -16.00 -13.47 14.47
C SER A 157 -15.67 -12.14 13.77
N ASN A 158 -14.48 -11.57 14.00
CA ASN A 158 -14.12 -10.26 13.47
C ASN A 158 -13.19 -10.40 12.28
N LEU A 159 -13.42 -9.56 11.27
CA LEU A 159 -12.45 -9.28 10.24
C LEU A 159 -11.41 -8.28 10.74
N GLU A 160 -10.15 -8.63 10.57
CA GLU A 160 -8.99 -7.82 10.94
C GLU A 160 -8.05 -7.64 9.74
N VAL A 161 -7.12 -6.69 9.86
CA VAL A 161 -6.05 -6.49 8.89
C VAL A 161 -4.71 -6.39 9.62
N ASN A 162 -3.72 -7.16 9.15
CA ASN A 162 -2.34 -6.96 9.51
C ASN A 162 -1.71 -6.04 8.46
N TYR A 163 -1.00 -4.99 8.88
CA TYR A 163 -0.16 -4.21 7.98
C TYR A 163 1.30 -4.53 8.26
N SER A 164 2.12 -4.67 7.22
CA SER A 164 3.57 -4.83 7.36
C SER A 164 4.30 -4.24 6.17
N VAL A 165 5.36 -3.48 6.44
CA VAL A 165 6.32 -3.07 5.40
C VAL A 165 6.96 -4.32 4.78
N ALA A 166 7.06 -4.35 3.45
CA ALA A 166 7.40 -5.53 2.68
C ALA A 166 8.83 -6.05 2.93
N GLU A 167 9.77 -5.15 3.23
CA GLU A 167 11.16 -5.49 3.57
C GLU A 167 11.26 -6.36 4.84
N PHE A 168 10.26 -6.27 5.74
CA PHE A 168 10.22 -7.03 7.00
C PHE A 168 9.47 -8.36 6.89
N ILE A 169 9.07 -8.71 5.67
CA ILE A 169 8.39 -9.97 5.36
C ILE A 169 9.42 -10.91 4.74
N THR A 170 9.55 -12.11 5.29
CA THR A 170 10.49 -13.12 4.77
C THR A 170 9.76 -14.17 3.96
N CYS A 171 10.28 -14.49 2.77
CA CYS A 171 9.85 -15.65 2.01
C CYS A 171 10.35 -16.94 2.70
N THR A 172 9.44 -17.75 3.23
CA THR A 172 9.81 -18.97 3.99
C THR A 172 10.34 -20.11 3.12
N SER A 173 10.08 -20.05 1.81
CA SER A 173 10.54 -21.03 0.84
C SER A 173 10.64 -20.40 -0.55
N LEU A 174 11.87 -20.30 -1.07
CA LEU A 174 12.09 -19.80 -2.42
C LEU A 174 11.46 -20.76 -3.45
N PRO A 175 10.70 -20.25 -4.44
CA PRO A 175 10.22 -21.08 -5.53
C PRO A 175 11.36 -21.74 -6.30
N LYS A 176 11.19 -23.01 -6.71
CA LYS A 176 12.17 -23.69 -7.56
C LYS A 176 12.28 -22.99 -8.92
N VAL A 177 13.52 -22.82 -9.40
CA VAL A 177 13.91 -22.10 -10.64
C VAL A 177 13.14 -22.55 -11.90
N ASN A 178 12.67 -23.81 -11.94
CA ASN A 178 11.99 -24.39 -13.11
C ASN A 178 10.46 -24.49 -13.00
N SER A 179 9.85 -23.98 -11.92
CA SER A 179 8.38 -23.87 -11.87
C SER A 179 7.94 -22.74 -12.81
N ARG A 180 6.71 -22.74 -13.35
CA ARG A 180 6.19 -21.52 -14.02
C ARG A 180 6.03 -20.44 -12.94
N VAL A 181 7.10 -19.69 -12.74
CA VAL A 181 7.45 -19.00 -11.50
C VAL A 181 6.48 -17.88 -11.13
N THR A 182 5.88 -17.25 -12.14
CA THR A 182 4.90 -16.15 -12.00
C THR A 182 3.62 -16.54 -11.25
N LYS A 183 3.40 -17.84 -10.98
CA LYS A 183 2.27 -18.35 -10.19
C LYS A 183 2.65 -18.97 -8.85
N ALA A 184 3.95 -19.02 -8.50
CA ALA A 184 4.36 -19.56 -7.22
C ALA A 184 3.89 -18.63 -6.09
N GLN A 185 3.08 -19.18 -5.18
CA GLN A 185 2.59 -18.48 -4.00
C GLN A 185 3.21 -19.07 -2.73
N PRO A 186 4.52 -18.83 -2.48
CA PRO A 186 5.15 -19.31 -1.26
C PRO A 186 4.51 -18.67 -0.03
N ARG A 187 4.71 -19.32 1.12
CA ARG A 187 4.35 -18.73 2.40
C ARG A 187 5.37 -17.65 2.75
N MET A 188 4.84 -16.52 3.17
CA MET A 188 5.55 -15.36 3.67
C MET A 188 5.36 -15.30 5.18
N ALA A 189 6.41 -14.97 5.93
CA ALA A 189 6.37 -14.80 7.37
C ALA A 189 6.62 -13.33 7.72
N ILE A 190 5.68 -12.74 8.44
CA ILE A 190 5.75 -11.42 9.02
C ILE A 190 6.44 -11.57 10.38
N ASN A 191 7.57 -10.86 10.54
CA ASN A 191 8.30 -10.69 11.79
C ASN A 191 8.74 -11.97 12.52
N ASN A 192 9.76 -12.63 11.96
CA ASN A 192 10.46 -13.69 12.66
C ASN A 192 11.25 -13.19 13.90
N LYS A 193 11.51 -11.88 14.05
CA LYS A 193 12.08 -11.24 15.27
C LYS A 193 11.70 -9.75 15.38
N TYR A 194 10.68 -9.41 16.18
CA TYR A 194 10.25 -8.02 16.46
C TYR A 194 11.20 -7.20 17.35
N ALA A 195 12.30 -7.77 17.86
CA ALA A 195 13.01 -7.19 19.00
C ALA A 195 13.99 -6.02 18.70
N LYS A 196 14.15 -5.53 17.46
CA LYS A 196 15.24 -4.58 17.15
C LYS A 196 15.01 -3.58 16.01
N TYR A 197 13.90 -2.85 15.95
CA TYR A 197 13.84 -1.75 14.97
C TYR A 197 13.21 -0.48 15.53
N SER A 198 14.02 0.57 15.58
CA SER A 198 13.61 1.97 15.61
C SER A 198 13.87 2.53 14.20
N ILE A 199 12.82 2.75 13.43
CA ILE A 199 12.91 3.44 12.13
C ILE A 199 12.69 4.94 12.39
N GLY A 200 13.41 5.79 11.66
CA GLY A 200 13.29 7.24 11.76
C GLY A 200 11.88 7.73 11.40
N PHE A 201 11.53 8.93 11.88
CA PHE A 201 10.28 9.65 11.55
C PHE A 201 8.97 8.94 11.95
N GLU A 202 8.92 8.23 13.08
CA GLU A 202 7.65 7.72 13.65
C GLU A 202 6.87 6.75 12.72
N GLU A 203 7.54 6.16 11.74
CA GLU A 203 6.93 5.22 10.80
C GLU A 203 6.46 3.94 11.49
N LYS A 204 5.22 3.55 11.21
CA LYS A 204 4.69 2.26 11.64
C LYS A 204 5.13 1.20 10.64
N ILE A 205 5.93 0.27 11.12
CA ILE A 205 6.45 -0.83 10.30
C ILE A 205 5.45 -1.97 10.23
N VAL A 206 4.75 -2.21 11.35
CA VAL A 206 3.80 -3.31 11.48
C VAL A 206 2.61 -2.89 12.35
N CYS A 207 1.41 -3.27 11.91
CA CYS A 207 0.18 -3.19 12.68
C CYS A 207 -0.40 -4.59 12.79
N LYS A 208 -0.61 -5.06 14.02
CA LYS A 208 -1.07 -6.44 14.25
C LYS A 208 -2.52 -6.68 13.87
N ASN A 209 -3.35 -5.64 13.88
CA ASN A 209 -4.80 -5.71 13.68
C ASN A 209 -5.35 -4.38 13.16
N LEU A 210 -6.66 -4.37 12.86
CA LEU A 210 -7.34 -3.21 12.28
C LEU A 210 -7.30 -1.97 13.18
N ASP A 211 -7.40 -2.14 14.49
CA ASP A 211 -7.32 -1.00 15.42
C ASP A 211 -5.95 -0.30 15.35
N SER A 212 -4.87 -1.07 15.36
CA SER A 212 -3.51 -0.53 15.23
C SER A 212 -3.26 0.10 13.86
N PHE A 213 -3.81 -0.49 12.79
CA PHE A 213 -3.66 0.04 11.43
C PHE A 213 -4.39 1.37 11.25
N ILE A 214 -5.67 1.46 11.62
CA ILE A 214 -6.44 2.70 11.51
C ILE A 214 -5.88 3.78 12.45
N GLY A 215 -5.39 3.39 13.63
CA GLY A 215 -4.66 4.31 14.50
C GLY A 215 -3.46 4.95 13.79
N ALA A 216 -2.58 4.11 13.22
CA ALA A 216 -1.39 4.56 12.50
C ALA A 216 -1.73 5.40 11.25
N LEU A 217 -2.76 5.00 10.49
CA LEU A 217 -3.21 5.71 9.30
C LEU A 217 -3.66 7.15 9.64
N LEU A 218 -4.45 7.31 10.70
CA LEU A 218 -4.97 8.62 11.13
C LEU A 218 -3.93 9.48 11.86
N ASN A 219 -2.82 8.88 12.31
CA ASN A 219 -1.73 9.55 13.01
C ASN A 219 -0.55 9.90 12.09
N PHE A 220 -0.70 9.79 10.77
CA PHE A 220 0.38 10.06 9.81
C PHE A 220 1.60 9.14 10.02
N GLU A 221 1.40 7.86 10.37
CA GLU A 221 2.48 6.90 10.62
C GLU A 221 2.66 5.88 9.47
N ILE A 222 1.77 5.88 8.46
CA ILE A 222 1.78 4.89 7.37
C ILE A 222 2.49 5.45 6.12
N GLY A 223 3.50 4.72 5.65
CA GLY A 223 4.24 5.02 4.43
C GLY A 223 5.46 5.92 4.66
N VAL A 224 6.24 6.09 3.59
CA VAL A 224 7.44 6.94 3.57
C VAL A 224 7.06 8.40 3.37
N VAL A 225 7.73 9.33 4.05
CA VAL A 225 7.54 10.78 3.84
C VAL A 225 8.00 11.16 2.43
N LEU A 226 7.20 11.94 1.71
CA LEU A 226 7.55 12.40 0.36
C LEU A 226 8.38 13.68 0.42
N ASN A 227 9.55 13.66 -0.21
CA ASN A 227 10.45 14.81 -0.30
C ASN A 227 10.18 15.58 -1.60
N LYS A 228 9.64 16.80 -1.46
CA LYS A 228 9.33 17.69 -2.60
C LYS A 228 10.56 18.19 -3.38
N SER A 229 11.78 17.83 -2.98
CA SER A 229 13.01 18.10 -3.73
C SER A 229 13.46 16.91 -4.58
N LYS A 230 12.78 15.76 -4.46
CA LYS A 230 13.14 14.51 -5.13
C LYS A 230 12.17 14.24 -6.29
N GLN A 231 12.70 14.02 -7.48
CA GLN A 231 11.92 13.90 -8.72
C GLN A 231 10.91 12.75 -8.67
N GLU A 232 11.24 11.60 -8.08
CA GLU A 232 10.34 10.46 -7.97
C GLU A 232 9.14 10.74 -7.06
N ASP A 233 9.36 11.49 -5.99
CA ASP A 233 8.33 11.82 -5.01
C ASP A 233 7.39 12.90 -5.59
N ILE A 234 7.94 13.84 -6.37
CA ILE A 234 7.18 14.83 -7.15
C ILE A 234 6.35 14.14 -8.23
N TRP A 235 6.95 13.19 -8.96
CA TRP A 235 6.25 12.37 -9.96
C TRP A 235 5.05 11.67 -9.32
N LEU A 236 5.23 11.08 -8.13
CA LEU A 236 4.17 10.37 -7.43
C LEU A 236 3.03 11.30 -7.02
N LEU A 237 3.34 12.51 -6.50
CA LEU A 237 2.32 13.51 -6.16
C LEU A 237 1.57 13.98 -7.42
N LYS A 238 2.27 14.24 -8.52
CA LYS A 238 1.64 14.60 -9.81
C LYS A 238 0.75 13.48 -10.33
N TYR A 239 1.21 12.23 -10.26
CA TYR A 239 0.45 11.04 -10.65
C TYR A 239 -0.85 10.94 -9.84
N VAL A 240 -0.79 11.09 -8.51
CA VAL A 240 -1.99 11.06 -7.66
C VAL A 240 -2.97 12.18 -8.04
N LYS A 241 -2.49 13.42 -8.22
CA LYS A 241 -3.34 14.55 -8.64
C LYS A 241 -4.02 14.28 -9.98
N ALA A 242 -3.27 13.78 -10.97
CA ALA A 242 -3.80 13.46 -12.29
C ALA A 242 -4.86 12.37 -12.23
N GLN A 243 -4.63 11.28 -11.48
CA GLN A 243 -5.59 10.19 -11.32
C GLN A 243 -6.89 10.66 -10.66
N VAL A 244 -6.82 11.49 -9.61
CA VAL A 244 -8.02 12.05 -8.98
C VAL A 244 -8.80 12.96 -9.93
N LYS A 245 -8.12 13.77 -10.75
CA LYS A 245 -8.77 14.67 -11.72
C LYS A 245 -9.39 13.93 -12.91
N ALA A 246 -8.76 12.85 -13.35
CA ALA A 246 -9.18 12.07 -14.51
C ALA A 246 -10.25 11.01 -14.20
N SER A 247 -10.25 10.46 -12.98
CA SER A 247 -11.10 9.32 -12.66
C SER A 247 -12.58 9.69 -12.56
N LYS A 248 -13.43 8.78 -13.03
CA LYS A 248 -14.90 8.92 -12.94
C LYS A 248 -15.46 8.39 -11.61
N ASN A 249 -14.67 7.59 -10.89
CA ASN A 249 -15.09 6.88 -9.69
C ASN A 249 -14.34 7.43 -8.46
N VAL A 250 -14.57 8.70 -8.17
CA VAL A 250 -13.97 9.38 -7.01
C VAL A 250 -14.99 9.50 -5.88
N ILE A 251 -14.60 9.04 -4.69
CA ILE A 251 -15.39 9.14 -3.46
C ILE A 251 -14.69 10.13 -2.54
N TYR A 252 -15.43 11.14 -2.08
CA TYR A 252 -14.95 12.13 -1.13
C TYR A 252 -15.39 11.75 0.30
N GLY A 253 -14.56 12.09 1.28
CA GLY A 253 -14.88 11.94 2.70
C GLY A 253 -15.86 12.99 3.21
N ASN A 254 -15.88 13.18 4.53
CA ASN A 254 -16.88 14.03 5.20
C ASN A 254 -16.78 15.54 4.91
N ASP A 255 -15.72 15.98 4.24
CA ASP A 255 -15.52 17.38 3.85
C ASP A 255 -15.41 17.44 2.33
N ASP A 256 -16.05 18.45 1.71
CA ASP A 256 -15.95 18.78 0.28
C ASP A 256 -14.55 19.36 -0.04
N ILE A 257 -13.49 18.63 0.32
CA ILE A 257 -12.10 19.00 0.09
C ILE A 257 -11.70 18.65 -1.34
N THR A 258 -11.12 19.62 -2.03
CA THR A 258 -10.53 19.39 -3.34
C THR A 258 -9.16 18.73 -3.20
N ILE A 259 -8.72 18.03 -4.26
CA ILE A 259 -7.39 17.41 -4.27
C ILE A 259 -6.26 18.43 -4.08
N ASP A 260 -6.44 19.66 -4.57
CA ASP A 260 -5.46 20.74 -4.46
C ASP A 260 -5.43 21.36 -3.06
N GLN A 261 -6.50 21.22 -2.27
CA GLN A 261 -6.51 21.56 -0.85
C GLN A 261 -5.94 20.44 0.03
N LEU A 262 -6.13 19.18 -0.39
CA LEU A 262 -5.71 18.03 0.41
C LEU A 262 -4.24 17.70 0.21
N LEU A 263 -3.73 17.70 -1.02
CA LEU A 263 -2.33 17.39 -1.28
C LEU A 263 -1.44 18.62 -1.15
N PRO A 264 -0.19 18.44 -0.71
CA PRO A 264 0.76 19.52 -0.66
C PRO A 264 0.97 20.22 -2.01
N ASP A 265 1.37 21.48 -1.93
CA ASP A 265 1.90 22.21 -3.09
C ASP A 265 3.10 21.46 -3.68
N ILE A 266 3.05 21.27 -4.99
CA ILE A 266 4.08 20.62 -5.80
C ILE A 266 4.89 21.74 -6.47
N PRO A 267 6.22 21.77 -6.35
CA PRO A 267 7.02 22.77 -7.04
C PRO A 267 6.84 22.69 -8.56
N ASP A 268 6.76 23.85 -9.21
CA ASP A 268 6.87 23.95 -10.67
C ASP A 268 8.31 23.64 -11.07
N ILE A 269 8.58 22.38 -11.42
CA ILE A 269 9.84 21.97 -12.05
C ILE A 269 9.62 21.99 -13.56
N PRO A 270 10.47 22.70 -14.34
CA PRO A 270 10.35 22.80 -15.78
C PRO A 270 10.20 21.42 -16.44
N ASP A 271 9.24 21.28 -17.34
CA ASP A 271 8.89 20.02 -18.02
C ASP A 271 10.05 19.42 -18.82
N ASN A 272 11.11 20.20 -19.08
CA ASN A 272 12.28 19.84 -19.85
C ASN A 272 13.14 18.73 -19.20
N GLU A 273 12.97 18.44 -17.90
CA GLU A 273 13.60 17.30 -17.22
C GLU A 273 12.71 16.06 -17.13
N PHE A 274 11.44 16.18 -17.54
CA PHE A 274 10.49 15.07 -17.57
C PHE A 274 10.30 14.65 -19.03
N GLN A 275 10.25 13.34 -19.30
CA GLN A 275 9.59 12.89 -20.53
C GLN A 275 8.19 13.49 -20.52
N GLU A 276 7.84 14.25 -21.57
CA GLU A 276 6.60 15.04 -21.67
C GLU A 276 5.44 14.37 -20.94
N TYR A 277 5.01 15.00 -19.85
CA TYR A 277 3.86 14.58 -19.07
C TYR A 277 2.61 14.91 -19.89
N ASP A 278 2.18 13.97 -20.73
CA ASP A 278 0.93 14.12 -21.45
C ASP A 278 -0.23 13.71 -20.53
N ASP A 279 -1.26 14.55 -20.44
CA ASP A 279 -2.50 14.26 -19.68
C ASP A 279 -3.21 12.96 -20.16
N SER A 280 -2.72 12.34 -21.24
CA SER A 280 -3.11 11.00 -21.71
C SER A 280 -2.81 9.84 -20.75
N TYR A 281 -2.11 10.07 -19.63
CA TYR A 281 -1.94 9.08 -18.54
C TYR A 281 -3.24 8.73 -17.78
N ALA A 282 -4.35 9.38 -18.11
CA ALA A 282 -5.69 9.20 -17.53
C ALA A 282 -6.37 7.85 -17.80
N SER A 283 -5.82 6.96 -18.64
CA SER A 283 -6.47 5.69 -19.01
C SER A 283 -5.84 4.47 -18.33
N GLY A 284 -6.14 4.28 -17.05
CA GLY A 284 -5.68 3.15 -16.23
C GLY A 284 -4.81 3.60 -15.06
N GLY A 285 -4.90 2.89 -13.94
CA GLY A 285 -4.27 3.35 -12.71
C GLY A 285 -4.34 2.38 -11.55
N ILE A 286 -3.71 2.79 -10.46
CA ILE A 286 -3.74 2.12 -9.16
C ILE A 286 -4.94 2.69 -8.41
N SER A 287 -5.69 1.90 -7.65
CA SER A 287 -6.69 2.47 -6.75
C SER A 287 -6.00 3.29 -5.66
N ILE A 288 -6.45 4.51 -5.40
CA ILE A 288 -5.75 5.46 -4.53
C ILE A 288 -6.63 5.83 -3.34
N LEU A 289 -6.14 5.62 -2.12
CA LEU A 289 -6.74 6.15 -0.90
C LEU A 289 -5.88 7.28 -0.36
N ILE A 290 -6.41 8.49 -0.37
CA ILE A 290 -5.82 9.68 0.22
C ILE A 290 -6.56 9.97 1.52
N VAL A 291 -5.85 10.03 2.64
CA VAL A 291 -6.43 10.32 3.95
C VAL A 291 -5.73 11.51 4.55
N SER A 292 -6.50 12.51 4.96
CA SER A 292 -5.98 13.54 5.84
C SER A 292 -5.74 12.89 7.20
N ALA A 293 -4.46 12.77 7.59
CA ALA A 293 -4.13 12.59 8.98
C ALA A 293 -4.66 13.79 9.75
N ARG A 294 -5.05 13.54 10.99
CA ARG A 294 -5.62 14.55 11.90
C ARG A 294 -4.85 15.88 11.87
N PRO A 295 -5.52 16.98 12.26
CA PRO A 295 -5.13 17.74 13.44
C PRO A 295 -5.68 17.10 14.73
#